data_AF-A0A419FXK7-F1
#
_entry.id   AF-A0A419FXK7-F1
#
_cell.length_a   1.000
_cell.length_b   1.000
_cell.length_c   1.000
_cell.angle_alpha   90.00
_cell.angle_beta   90.00
_cell.angle_gamma   90.00
#
_symmetry.space_group_name_H-M   'P 1'
#
loop_
_entity.id
_entity.type
_entity.pdbx_description
1 polymer ?
#
loop_
_entity_poly.entity_id
_entity_poly.type
_entity_poly.pdbx_seq_one_letter_code
_entity_poly.pdbx_strand_id
1 'polypeptide(L)'
;MRKLFLMTVIILSAVSALALAQEKGLKKKRPLPHDYGKVVINNFSEKNRIAPVVFDHWLHRAKFTCRLCHTDIGFEMKAGATGIKAEDNANGLYCGTCHDGKRVFDDKVLFNVCDKAKRDEVCDRCHSFGKNSRHESKFSEFAGKMPRERFGNGIDWEKAEKDNLIKLTDFIDGVSINRKEMPVQKDFSLEAKVSGLPEIVFSHQKHTVWNGCEVCHPDIFTGVKKGITKYSMIEIFDGKFCGVCHGKVSFPTTDCQRCHVKPVS
;
A
#
# COMPACT_ATOMS: atom_id res chain seq x y z
N MET A 1 37.00 -26.93 -35.35
CA MET A 1 35.98 -25.85 -35.39
C MET A 1 34.65 -26.25 -34.74
N ARG A 2 34.04 -27.39 -35.09
CA ARG A 2 32.73 -27.82 -34.56
C ARG A 2 32.70 -28.11 -33.04
N LYS A 3 33.78 -28.66 -32.46
CA LYS A 3 33.89 -28.90 -31.01
C LYS A 3 34.08 -27.62 -30.18
N LEU A 4 34.77 -26.62 -30.73
CA LEU A 4 35.00 -25.34 -30.07
C LEU A 4 33.71 -24.51 -30.02
N PHE A 5 32.90 -24.59 -31.09
CA PHE A 5 31.59 -23.95 -31.18
C PHE A 5 30.55 -24.59 -30.23
N LEU A 6 30.57 -25.92 -30.07
CA LEU A 6 29.70 -26.60 -29.09
C LEU A 6 30.06 -26.22 -27.64
N MET A 7 31.35 -26.11 -27.31
CA MET A 7 31.75 -25.70 -25.95
C MET A 7 31.36 -24.25 -25.64
N THR A 8 31.51 -23.31 -26.57
CA THR A 8 31.06 -21.92 -26.34
C THR A 8 29.55 -21.83 -26.18
N VAL A 9 28.76 -22.58 -26.95
CA VAL A 9 27.28 -22.58 -26.81
C VAL A 9 26.84 -23.18 -25.46
N ILE A 10 27.50 -24.25 -25.00
CA ILE A 10 27.21 -24.87 -23.69
C ILE A 10 27.61 -23.94 -22.53
N ILE A 11 28.74 -23.25 -22.63
CA ILE A 11 29.17 -22.27 -21.63
C ILE A 11 28.23 -21.06 -21.61
N LEU A 12 27.81 -20.54 -22.77
CA LEU A 12 26.89 -19.40 -22.86
C LEU A 12 25.50 -19.72 -22.31
N SER A 13 25.00 -20.94 -22.54
CA SER A 13 23.73 -21.41 -21.99
C SER A 13 23.80 -21.69 -20.49
N ALA A 14 24.92 -22.20 -19.98
CA ALA A 14 25.13 -22.38 -18.54
C ALA A 14 25.21 -21.04 -17.78
N VAL A 15 25.91 -20.04 -18.34
CA VAL A 15 25.98 -18.68 -17.76
C VAL A 15 24.61 -17.99 -17.78
N SER A 16 23.81 -18.19 -18.83
CA SER A 16 22.43 -17.68 -18.91
C SER A 16 21.50 -18.31 -17.87
N ALA A 17 21.65 -19.61 -17.60
CA ALA A 17 20.87 -20.31 -16.58
C ALA A 17 21.24 -19.87 -15.15
N LEU A 18 22.52 -19.57 -14.90
CA LEU A 18 23.01 -19.04 -13.63
C LEU A 18 22.55 -17.59 -13.38
N ALA A 19 22.54 -16.74 -14.42
CA ALA A 19 22.03 -15.36 -14.31
C ALA A 19 20.52 -15.31 -13.99
N LEU A 20 19.72 -16.22 -14.58
CA LEU A 20 18.28 -16.33 -14.29
C LEU A 20 17.97 -16.92 -12.89
N ALA A 21 18.88 -17.72 -12.34
CA ALA A 21 18.72 -18.27 -10.99
C ALA A 21 19.02 -17.22 -9.90
N GLN A 22 19.89 -16.25 -10.17
CA GLN A 22 20.32 -15.25 -9.18
C GLN A 22 19.26 -14.17 -8.90
N GLU A 23 18.34 -13.89 -9.84
CA GLU A 23 17.26 -12.91 -9.63
C GLU A 23 16.15 -13.41 -8.68
N LYS A 24 15.93 -14.72 -8.60
CA LYS A 24 14.85 -15.29 -7.78
C LYS A 24 15.18 -15.41 -6.28
N GLY A 25 16.41 -15.08 -5.87
CA GLY A 25 16.95 -15.41 -4.55
C GLY A 25 17.35 -14.24 -3.65
N LEU A 26 17.13 -12.98 -4.05
CA LEU A 26 17.39 -11.85 -3.15
C LEU A 26 16.38 -11.92 -1.98
N LYS A 27 16.85 -12.36 -0.81
CA LYS A 27 16.12 -12.22 0.46
C LYS A 27 15.70 -10.76 0.58
N LYS A 28 14.43 -10.46 0.29
CA LYS A 28 13.87 -9.11 0.42
C LYS A 28 14.05 -8.72 1.89
N LYS A 29 14.99 -7.81 2.15
CA LYS A 29 15.21 -7.29 3.50
C LYS A 29 13.90 -6.68 3.97
N ARG A 30 13.44 -7.08 5.15
CA ARG A 30 12.24 -6.52 5.74
C ARG A 30 12.44 -5.00 5.89
N PRO A 31 11.52 -4.16 5.38
CA PRO A 31 11.68 -2.72 5.49
C PRO A 31 11.68 -2.30 6.96
N LEU A 32 12.36 -1.19 7.25
CA LEU A 32 12.31 -0.58 8.57
C LEU A 32 10.87 -0.20 8.90
N PRO A 33 10.48 -0.15 10.19
CA PRO A 33 9.11 0.20 10.58
C PRO A 33 8.58 1.49 9.94
N HIS A 34 9.40 2.55 9.92
CA HIS A 34 9.03 3.83 9.31
C HIS A 34 8.98 3.80 7.77
N ASP A 35 9.61 2.81 7.14
CA ASP A 35 9.60 2.59 5.68
C ASP A 35 8.51 1.59 5.24
N TYR A 36 7.82 0.95 6.19
CA TYR A 36 6.83 -0.06 5.87
C TYR A 36 5.62 0.59 5.19
N GLY A 37 5.29 0.15 3.97
CA GLY A 37 4.28 0.79 3.13
C GLY A 37 4.75 2.07 2.44
N LYS A 38 6.03 2.45 2.53
CA LYS A 38 6.58 3.57 1.75
C LYS A 38 6.51 3.26 0.25
N VAL A 39 6.08 4.25 -0.52
CA VAL A 39 6.08 4.19 -2.00
C VAL A 39 7.03 5.26 -2.53
N VAL A 40 7.88 4.88 -3.47
CA VAL A 40 8.73 5.81 -4.22
C VAL A 40 8.13 5.98 -5.61
N ILE A 41 7.75 7.20 -5.96
CA ILE A 41 7.13 7.54 -7.24
C ILE A 41 8.19 8.21 -8.11
N ASN A 42 8.54 7.54 -9.21
CA ASN A 42 9.63 7.94 -10.10
C ASN A 42 9.27 7.86 -11.58
N ASN A 43 7.99 8.02 -11.92
CA ASN A 43 7.52 8.03 -13.31
C ASN A 43 8.23 9.09 -14.15
N PHE A 44 8.48 10.26 -13.55
CA PHE A 44 9.02 11.43 -14.26
C PHE A 44 10.21 12.09 -13.55
N SER A 45 10.40 11.87 -12.24
CA SER A 45 11.32 12.66 -11.43
C SER A 45 12.78 12.58 -11.88
N GLU A 46 13.38 11.38 -11.89
CA GLU A 46 14.79 11.22 -12.28
C GLU A 46 15.07 11.67 -13.71
N LYS A 47 14.16 11.37 -14.65
CA LYS A 47 14.26 11.83 -16.05
C LYS A 47 14.32 13.36 -16.16
N ASN A 48 13.68 14.06 -15.22
CA ASN A 48 13.68 15.52 -15.13
C ASN A 48 14.70 16.06 -14.12
N ARG A 49 15.64 15.24 -13.65
CA ARG A 49 16.70 15.62 -12.69
C ARG A 49 16.16 16.17 -11.36
N ILE A 50 15.04 15.64 -10.90
CA ILE A 50 14.47 15.93 -9.58
C ILE A 50 14.45 14.61 -8.79
N ALA A 51 14.68 14.67 -7.48
CA ALA A 51 14.59 13.48 -6.64
C ALA A 51 13.20 12.82 -6.74
N PRO A 52 13.10 11.49 -6.77
CA PRO A 52 11.81 10.79 -6.69
C PRO A 52 10.95 11.23 -5.49
N VAL A 53 9.64 11.15 -5.66
CA VAL A 53 8.70 11.46 -4.57
C VAL A 53 8.64 10.28 -3.60
N VAL A 54 8.76 10.56 -2.31
CA VAL A 54 8.55 9.57 -1.25
C VAL A 54 7.18 9.79 -0.64
N PHE A 55 6.33 8.77 -0.68
CA PHE A 55 5.01 8.76 -0.07
C PHE A 55 4.96 7.75 1.08
N ASP A 56 4.75 8.26 2.29
CA ASP A 56 4.65 7.47 3.51
C ASP A 56 3.19 7.22 3.87
N HIS A 57 2.73 5.96 3.68
CA HIS A 57 1.34 5.60 3.99
C HIS A 57 0.97 5.79 5.46
N TRP A 58 1.90 5.60 6.39
CA TRP A 58 1.59 5.70 7.82
C TRP A 58 1.10 7.10 8.22
N LEU A 59 1.61 8.16 7.58
CA LEU A 59 1.18 9.55 7.83
C LEU A 59 -0.26 9.77 7.38
N HIS A 60 -0.62 9.22 6.22
CA HIS A 60 -1.89 9.47 5.57
C HIS A 60 -2.98 8.54 6.12
N ARG A 61 -2.69 7.25 6.27
CA ARG A 61 -3.66 6.28 6.83
C ARG A 61 -4.00 6.53 8.29
N ALA A 62 -3.16 7.26 9.03
CA ALA A 62 -3.50 7.69 10.38
C ALA A 62 -4.68 8.69 10.40
N LYS A 63 -5.09 9.21 9.23
CA LYS A 63 -6.08 10.28 9.08
C LYS A 63 -7.15 9.95 8.05
N PHE A 64 -6.84 9.15 7.04
CA PHE A 64 -7.69 8.95 5.88
C PHE A 64 -7.91 7.47 5.58
N THR A 65 -9.10 7.14 5.08
CA THR A 65 -9.39 5.78 4.59
C THR A 65 -8.66 5.51 3.27
N CYS A 66 -8.36 4.23 3.01
CA CYS A 66 -7.72 3.80 1.77
C CYS A 66 -8.60 4.15 0.56
N ARG A 67 -9.92 4.00 0.71
CA ARG A 67 -10.93 4.32 -0.30
C ARG A 67 -10.81 5.76 -0.79
N LEU A 68 -10.63 6.72 0.13
CA LEU A 68 -10.57 8.13 -0.23
C LEU A 68 -9.47 8.39 -1.27
N CYS A 69 -8.29 7.80 -1.09
CA CYS A 69 -7.20 7.94 -2.04
C CYS A 69 -7.37 7.06 -3.29
N HIS A 70 -7.73 5.79 -3.11
CA HIS A 70 -7.70 4.79 -4.19
C HIS A 70 -8.99 4.70 -5.01
N THR A 71 -10.04 5.40 -4.60
CA THR A 71 -11.32 5.46 -5.31
C THR A 71 -11.70 6.91 -5.60
N ASP A 72 -11.85 7.75 -4.56
CA ASP A 72 -12.39 9.10 -4.76
C ASP A 72 -11.39 10.01 -5.47
N ILE A 73 -10.11 9.97 -5.08
CA ILE A 73 -9.05 10.75 -5.73
C ILE A 73 -8.50 10.04 -6.98
N GLY A 74 -8.60 8.71 -7.05
CA GLY A 74 -8.19 7.93 -8.23
C GLY A 74 -6.70 7.58 -8.28
N PHE A 75 -6.05 7.37 -7.13
CA PHE A 75 -4.72 6.75 -7.11
C PHE A 75 -4.82 5.24 -7.34
N GLU A 76 -4.10 4.75 -8.34
CA GLU A 76 -3.97 3.32 -8.59
C GLU A 76 -3.23 2.65 -7.43
N MET A 77 -3.70 1.47 -7.00
CA MET A 77 -3.05 0.72 -5.92
C MET A 77 -1.65 0.21 -6.30
N LYS A 78 -1.37 0.07 -7.61
CA LYS A 78 -0.05 -0.30 -8.12
C LYS A 78 0.85 0.92 -8.16
N ALA A 79 1.98 0.86 -7.46
CA ALA A 79 3.00 1.91 -7.47
C ALA A 79 3.40 2.29 -8.92
N GLY A 80 3.35 3.59 -9.21
CA GLY A 80 3.68 4.15 -10.52
C GLY A 80 2.67 3.88 -11.63
N ALA A 81 1.50 3.30 -11.35
CA ALA A 81 0.45 3.15 -12.37
C ALA A 81 -0.30 4.46 -12.63
N THR A 82 -0.46 5.33 -11.64
CA THR A 82 -1.00 6.68 -11.84
C THR A 82 0.07 7.61 -12.43
N GLY A 83 -0.23 8.21 -13.57
CA GLY A 83 0.64 9.15 -14.28
C GLY A 83 0.60 10.58 -13.69
N ILE A 84 0.97 10.75 -12.42
CA ILE A 84 0.86 12.01 -11.69
C ILE A 84 1.82 13.07 -12.27
N LYS A 85 1.30 14.21 -12.74
CA LYS A 85 2.09 15.37 -13.18
C LYS A 85 1.99 16.53 -12.20
N ALA A 86 3.00 17.40 -12.20
CA ALA A 86 3.00 18.62 -11.38
C ALA A 86 1.86 19.58 -11.76
N GLU A 87 1.49 19.63 -13.04
CA GLU A 87 0.35 20.44 -13.52
C GLU A 87 -0.98 19.93 -12.96
N ASP A 88 -1.22 18.61 -13.02
CA ASP A 88 -2.44 18.00 -12.46
C ASP A 88 -2.55 18.30 -10.96
N ASN A 89 -1.43 18.16 -10.23
CA ASN A 89 -1.34 18.54 -8.82
C ASN A 89 -1.66 20.03 -8.59
N ALA A 90 -1.09 20.93 -9.39
CA ALA A 90 -1.38 22.36 -9.28
C ALA A 90 -2.85 22.71 -9.59
N ASN A 91 -3.53 21.88 -10.38
CA ASN A 91 -4.94 22.02 -10.72
C ASN A 91 -5.88 21.30 -9.72
N GLY A 92 -5.38 20.85 -8.57
CA GLY A 92 -6.19 20.27 -7.50
C GLY A 92 -6.47 18.77 -7.65
N LEU A 93 -5.77 18.07 -8.55
CA LEU A 93 -5.84 16.61 -8.66
C LEU A 93 -4.77 15.95 -7.79
N TYR A 94 -4.95 14.65 -7.52
CA TYR A 94 -3.97 13.82 -6.80
C TYR A 94 -3.56 14.41 -5.44
N CYS A 95 -2.29 14.74 -5.25
CA CYS A 95 -1.80 15.31 -4.00
C CYS A 95 -2.41 16.70 -3.78
N GLY A 96 -2.60 17.47 -4.85
CA GLY A 96 -3.20 18.79 -4.83
C GLY A 96 -4.67 18.82 -4.43
N THR A 97 -5.35 17.67 -4.43
CA THR A 97 -6.71 17.56 -3.90
C THR A 97 -6.78 17.95 -2.42
N CYS A 98 -5.74 17.62 -1.65
CA CYS A 98 -5.62 17.98 -0.23
C CYS A 98 -4.57 19.06 0.02
N HIS A 99 -3.42 18.96 -0.65
CA HIS A 99 -2.31 19.89 -0.52
C HIS A 99 -2.50 21.10 -1.45
N ASP A 100 -3.49 21.94 -1.17
CA ASP A 100 -3.86 23.11 -1.98
C ASP A 100 -3.52 24.46 -1.31
N GLY A 101 -2.98 24.43 -0.09
CA GLY A 101 -2.71 25.63 0.69
C GLY A 101 -3.94 26.22 1.39
N LYS A 102 -5.10 25.56 1.31
CA LYS A 102 -6.39 26.09 1.77
C LYS A 102 -7.14 25.12 2.68
N ARG A 103 -7.17 23.83 2.35
CA ARG A 103 -7.90 22.82 3.12
C ARG A 103 -7.31 22.69 4.52
N VAL A 104 -8.19 22.53 5.49
CA VAL A 104 -7.86 22.39 6.91
C VAL A 104 -8.15 20.97 7.36
N PHE A 105 -7.16 20.31 7.96
CA PHE A 105 -7.33 19.02 8.63
C PHE A 105 -6.65 19.08 9.99
N ASP A 106 -7.35 18.61 11.04
CA ASP A 106 -6.91 18.72 12.45
C ASP A 106 -6.40 20.13 12.79
N ASP A 107 -7.21 21.14 12.50
CA ASP A 107 -6.94 22.57 12.73
C ASP A 107 -5.67 23.10 12.06
N LYS A 108 -5.15 22.39 11.04
CA LYS A 108 -3.97 22.79 10.28
C LYS A 108 -4.30 22.93 8.81
N VAL A 109 -3.95 24.10 8.26
CA VAL A 109 -3.96 24.31 6.82
C VAL A 109 -2.90 23.42 6.18
N LEU A 110 -3.31 22.57 5.25
CA LEU A 110 -2.39 21.75 4.48
C LEU A 110 -1.58 22.63 3.54
N PHE A 111 -0.28 22.41 3.49
CA PHE A 111 0.61 23.14 2.59
C PHE A 111 0.26 22.87 1.13
N ASN A 112 0.53 23.82 0.25
CA ASN A 112 0.32 23.69 -1.20
C ASN A 112 1.34 22.72 -1.82
N VAL A 113 0.92 21.84 -2.72
CA VAL A 113 1.72 20.82 -3.41
C VAL A 113 2.76 21.42 -4.36
N CYS A 114 2.41 22.53 -5.02
CA CYS A 114 3.24 23.16 -6.03
C CYS A 114 3.14 24.68 -5.87
N ASP A 115 4.19 25.28 -5.29
CA ASP A 115 4.36 26.73 -5.27
C ASP A 115 5.47 27.13 -6.25
N LYS A 116 5.08 27.76 -7.37
CA LYS A 116 6.03 28.22 -8.39
C LYS A 116 6.97 29.30 -7.86
N ALA A 117 6.58 30.05 -6.83
CA ALA A 117 7.39 31.09 -6.21
C ALA A 117 8.38 30.54 -5.17
N LYS A 118 8.13 29.34 -4.62
CA LYS A 118 8.95 28.69 -3.58
C LYS A 118 9.33 27.26 -3.95
N ARG A 119 9.83 27.11 -5.17
CA ARG A 119 10.12 25.82 -5.80
C ARG A 119 10.96 24.90 -4.91
N ASP A 120 12.00 25.40 -4.27
CA ASP A 120 12.94 24.55 -3.54
C ASP A 120 12.44 24.12 -2.15
N GLU A 121 11.67 24.96 -1.46
CA GLU A 121 11.18 24.65 -0.10
C GLU A 121 9.99 23.67 -0.10
N VAL A 122 9.12 23.79 -1.10
CA VAL A 122 7.90 22.99 -1.17
C VAL A 122 8.16 21.65 -1.87
N CYS A 123 8.93 21.64 -2.96
CA CYS A 123 9.21 20.41 -3.70
C CYS A 123 9.93 19.37 -2.83
N ASP A 124 10.86 19.80 -1.96
CA ASP A 124 11.67 18.91 -1.13
C ASP A 124 10.88 18.16 -0.05
N ARG A 125 9.66 18.60 0.25
CA ARG A 125 8.74 17.87 1.14
C ARG A 125 8.31 16.54 0.55
N CYS A 126 8.14 16.50 -0.78
CA CYS A 126 7.67 15.33 -1.51
C CYS A 126 8.84 14.65 -2.24
N HIS A 127 9.61 15.42 -3.01
CA HIS A 127 10.80 15.00 -3.76
C HIS A 127 12.01 14.82 -2.83
N SER A 128 11.90 13.82 -1.95
CA SER A 128 12.81 13.60 -0.82
C SER A 128 13.57 12.28 -0.89
N PHE A 129 13.42 11.49 -1.97
CA PHE A 129 14.17 10.25 -2.10
C PHE A 129 15.67 10.51 -2.11
N GLY A 130 16.42 9.79 -1.28
CA GLY A 130 17.86 9.99 -1.07
C GLY A 130 18.23 11.22 -0.24
N LYS A 131 17.25 12.01 0.23
CA LYS A 131 17.47 13.14 1.14
C LYS A 131 17.26 12.71 2.60
N ASN A 132 18.01 13.30 3.53
CA ASN A 132 17.83 13.08 4.96
C ASN A 132 16.47 13.61 5.42
N SER A 133 15.47 12.73 5.51
CA SER A 133 14.14 13.07 6.00
C SER A 133 14.05 12.82 7.50
N ARG A 134 13.53 13.78 8.27
CA ARG A 134 13.25 13.66 9.71
C ARG A 134 12.06 12.72 10.01
N HIS A 135 11.79 11.73 9.16
CA HIS A 135 10.58 10.91 9.23
C HIS A 135 10.69 9.79 10.26
N GLU A 136 11.91 9.30 10.53
CA GLU A 136 12.13 8.24 11.53
C GLU A 136 11.73 8.67 12.95
N SER A 137 12.24 9.82 13.42
CA SER A 137 11.93 10.29 14.78
C SER A 137 10.45 10.60 14.96
N LYS A 138 9.81 11.19 13.95
CA LYS A 138 8.36 11.42 13.92
C LYS A 138 7.57 10.11 13.94
N PHE A 139 8.01 9.10 13.19
CA PHE A 139 7.38 7.79 13.23
C PHE A 139 7.50 7.15 14.61
N SER A 140 8.68 7.18 15.23
CA SER A 140 8.89 6.62 16.57
C SER A 140 8.04 7.31 17.63
N GLU A 141 7.91 8.65 17.59
CA GLU A 141 7.03 9.39 18.50
C GLU A 141 5.56 9.01 18.31
N PHE A 142 5.11 8.90 17.05
CA PHE A 142 3.76 8.49 16.72
C PHE A 142 3.49 7.04 17.17
N ALA A 143 4.35 6.10 16.79
CA ALA A 143 4.24 4.69 17.11
C ALA A 143 4.29 4.43 18.63
N GLY A 144 5.03 5.25 19.39
CA GLY A 144 5.11 5.15 20.84
C GLY A 144 3.76 5.38 21.56
N LYS A 145 2.80 6.04 20.91
CA LYS A 145 1.45 6.32 21.43
C LYS A 145 0.41 5.32 20.93
N MET A 146 0.80 4.36 20.10
CA MET A 146 -0.11 3.43 19.42
C MET A 146 -0.04 2.01 20.01
N PRO A 147 -1.11 1.20 19.84
CA PRO A 147 -1.09 -0.19 20.22
C PRO A 147 -0.03 -0.94 19.41
N ARG A 148 0.74 -1.80 20.09
CA ARG A 148 1.87 -2.51 19.47
C ARG A 148 1.43 -3.75 18.72
N GLU A 149 2.11 -4.02 17.63
CA GLU A 149 2.02 -5.26 16.86
C GLU A 149 3.42 -5.88 16.70
N ARG A 150 3.49 -7.22 16.62
CA ARG A 150 4.71 -8.00 16.38
C ARG A 150 5.22 -7.84 14.95
N PHE A 151 4.31 -7.69 13.99
CA PHE A 151 4.64 -7.65 12.57
C PHE A 151 4.37 -6.30 11.89
N GLY A 152 4.73 -6.19 10.61
CA GLY A 152 4.57 -4.97 9.82
C GLY A 152 5.46 -3.85 10.32
N ASN A 153 4.84 -2.68 10.54
CA ASN A 153 5.47 -1.49 11.07
C ASN A 153 5.43 -1.40 12.61
N GLY A 154 4.96 -2.45 13.29
CA GLY A 154 4.91 -2.50 14.75
C GLY A 154 3.69 -1.82 15.38
N ILE A 155 2.73 -1.35 14.58
CA ILE A 155 1.49 -0.73 15.05
C ILE A 155 0.31 -1.64 14.71
N ASP A 156 -0.56 -1.90 15.68
CA ASP A 156 -1.84 -2.57 15.46
C ASP A 156 -2.91 -1.53 15.07
N TRP A 157 -3.04 -1.30 13.76
CA TRP A 157 -3.93 -0.28 13.21
C TRP A 157 -5.41 -0.59 13.43
N GLU A 158 -5.79 -1.87 13.44
CA GLU A 158 -7.17 -2.28 13.74
C GLU A 158 -7.52 -1.87 15.17
N LYS A 159 -6.63 -2.17 16.12
CA LYS A 159 -6.83 -1.77 17.51
C LYS A 159 -6.76 -0.25 17.69
N ALA A 160 -5.85 0.45 17.00
CA ALA A 160 -5.75 1.90 17.07
C ALA A 160 -7.05 2.59 16.63
N GLU A 161 -7.68 2.09 15.56
CA GLU A 161 -8.98 2.56 15.10
C GLU A 161 -10.08 2.21 16.10
N LYS A 162 -10.18 0.96 16.53
CA LYS A 162 -11.19 0.50 17.50
C LYS A 162 -11.13 1.27 18.83
N ASP A 163 -9.93 1.59 19.30
CA ASP A 163 -9.68 2.32 20.53
C ASP A 163 -9.80 3.86 20.33
N ASN A 164 -10.20 4.32 19.14
CA ASN A 164 -10.35 5.73 18.75
C ASN A 164 -9.07 6.57 18.89
N LEU A 165 -7.89 5.94 18.79
CA LEU A 165 -6.59 6.61 18.81
C LEU A 165 -6.27 7.30 17.47
N ILE A 166 -6.98 6.92 16.42
CA ILE A 166 -6.99 7.57 15.11
C ILE A 166 -8.42 7.85 14.69
N LYS A 167 -8.64 8.97 14.02
CA LYS A 167 -9.93 9.35 13.46
C LYS A 167 -9.80 9.38 11.95
N LEU A 168 -10.47 8.44 11.28
CA LEU A 168 -10.41 8.31 9.84
C LEU A 168 -11.44 9.23 9.18
N THR A 169 -10.98 10.03 8.24
CA THR A 169 -11.82 10.77 7.30
C THR A 169 -11.98 9.94 6.03
N ASP A 170 -13.23 9.77 5.60
CA ASP A 170 -13.60 8.98 4.43
C ASP A 170 -14.34 9.80 3.35
N PHE A 171 -14.49 11.11 3.58
CA PHE A 171 -15.21 12.03 2.71
C PHE A 171 -14.46 13.36 2.59
N ILE A 172 -14.33 13.87 1.37
CA ILE A 172 -13.83 15.21 1.08
C ILE A 172 -14.87 15.96 0.24
N ASP A 173 -15.26 17.15 0.71
CA ASP A 173 -16.19 17.99 -0.04
C ASP A 173 -15.62 18.41 -1.41
N GLY A 174 -16.48 18.33 -2.42
CA GLY A 174 -16.16 18.56 -3.83
C GLY A 174 -15.36 17.44 -4.52
N VAL A 175 -15.07 16.33 -3.82
CA VAL A 175 -14.28 15.20 -4.35
C VAL A 175 -15.03 13.90 -4.17
N SER A 176 -15.47 13.62 -2.95
CA SER A 176 -16.19 12.40 -2.61
C SER A 176 -17.65 12.51 -3.02
N ILE A 177 -18.18 11.39 -3.54
CA ILE A 177 -19.59 11.27 -3.89
C ILE A 177 -20.36 10.78 -2.67
N ASN A 178 -21.44 11.48 -2.32
CA ASN A 178 -22.32 11.05 -1.24
C ASN A 178 -22.96 9.71 -1.61
N ARG A 179 -22.84 8.73 -0.72
CA ARG A 179 -23.32 7.36 -0.93
C ARG A 179 -24.15 6.92 0.26
N LYS A 180 -25.19 6.13 -0.02
CA LYS A 180 -25.93 5.45 1.04
C LYS A 180 -25.03 4.44 1.72
N GLU A 181 -25.10 4.37 3.03
CA GLU A 181 -24.45 3.31 3.79
C GLU A 181 -24.94 1.95 3.29
N MET A 182 -23.98 1.12 2.90
CA MET A 182 -24.26 -0.24 2.47
C MET A 182 -24.19 -1.17 3.68
N PRO A 183 -25.12 -2.14 3.80
CA PRO A 183 -25.09 -3.08 4.91
C PRO A 183 -23.83 -3.93 4.84
N VAL A 184 -23.03 -3.86 5.90
CA VAL A 184 -21.84 -4.68 6.09
C VAL A 184 -22.26 -6.14 6.15
N GLN A 185 -21.67 -6.96 5.29
CA GLN A 185 -21.95 -8.39 5.25
C GLN A 185 -21.31 -9.10 6.45
N LYS A 186 -21.93 -10.19 6.90
CA LYS A 186 -21.39 -10.98 8.02
C LYS A 186 -20.05 -11.61 7.64
N ASP A 187 -19.24 -11.84 8.66
CA ASP A 187 -18.00 -12.61 8.57
C ASP A 187 -18.28 -14.02 8.06
N PHE A 188 -17.32 -14.57 7.32
CA PHE A 188 -17.42 -15.94 6.81
C PHE A 188 -16.07 -16.64 6.81
N SER A 189 -16.12 -17.97 6.90
CA SER A 189 -14.95 -18.84 6.81
C SER A 189 -14.66 -19.27 5.37
N LEU A 190 -13.39 -19.31 5.00
CA LEU A 190 -12.87 -19.90 3.77
C LEU A 190 -12.05 -21.14 4.14
N GLU A 191 -12.29 -22.25 3.46
CA GLU A 191 -11.58 -23.50 3.70
C GLU A 191 -10.11 -23.37 3.32
N ALA A 192 -9.22 -23.78 4.23
CA ALA A 192 -7.81 -23.93 3.93
C ALA A 192 -7.61 -25.22 3.12
N LYS A 193 -7.01 -25.11 1.93
CA LYS A 193 -6.72 -26.28 1.07
C LYS A 193 -5.57 -27.16 1.58
N VAL A 194 -4.95 -26.79 2.69
CA VAL A 194 -3.81 -27.51 3.29
C VAL A 194 -4.30 -28.23 4.54
N SER A 195 -4.17 -29.56 4.53
CA SER A 195 -4.58 -30.40 5.66
C SER A 195 -3.88 -29.98 6.95
N GLY A 196 -4.65 -29.86 8.04
CA GLY A 196 -4.17 -29.46 9.36
C GLY A 196 -3.98 -27.95 9.57
N LEU A 197 -4.21 -27.11 8.55
CA LEU A 197 -4.17 -25.65 8.70
C LEU A 197 -5.57 -25.11 9.04
N PRO A 198 -5.72 -24.26 10.09
CA PRO A 198 -7.01 -23.65 10.43
C PRO A 198 -7.68 -22.94 9.25
N GLU A 199 -9.01 -22.92 9.24
CA GLU A 199 -9.79 -22.14 8.26
C GLU A 199 -9.48 -20.64 8.38
N ILE A 200 -9.61 -19.96 7.25
CA ILE A 200 -9.44 -18.52 7.16
C ILE A 200 -10.76 -17.85 7.51
N VAL A 201 -10.76 -16.85 8.39
CA VAL A 201 -11.95 -16.02 8.64
C VAL A 201 -11.76 -14.66 7.97
N PHE A 202 -12.68 -14.29 7.09
CA PHE A 202 -12.73 -12.96 6.50
C PHE A 202 -13.86 -12.15 7.12
N SER A 203 -13.55 -10.91 7.53
CA SER A 203 -14.50 -9.97 8.10
C SER A 203 -14.67 -8.77 7.20
N HIS A 204 -15.88 -8.55 6.66
CA HIS A 204 -16.15 -7.31 5.93
C HIS A 204 -16.07 -6.11 6.86
N GLN A 205 -16.61 -6.22 8.09
CA GLN A 205 -16.65 -5.12 9.05
C GLN A 205 -15.26 -4.50 9.27
N LYS A 206 -14.25 -5.35 9.49
CA LYS A 206 -12.87 -4.88 9.70
C LYS A 206 -12.28 -4.20 8.46
N HIS A 207 -12.65 -4.64 7.26
CA HIS A 207 -12.11 -4.09 6.01
C HIS A 207 -12.84 -2.82 5.57
N THR A 208 -14.16 -2.75 5.75
CA THR A 208 -15.01 -1.63 5.27
C THR A 208 -14.88 -0.37 6.11
N VAL A 209 -14.29 -0.45 7.31
CA VAL A 209 -13.88 0.75 8.06
C VAL A 209 -12.84 1.57 7.29
N TRP A 210 -11.94 0.89 6.58
CA TRP A 210 -10.83 1.51 5.86
C TRP A 210 -11.08 1.62 4.35
N ASN A 211 -12.06 0.90 3.82
CA ASN A 211 -12.26 0.68 2.40
C ASN A 211 -13.73 0.80 1.99
N GLY A 212 -13.98 0.95 0.70
CA GLY A 212 -15.31 0.76 0.10
C GLY A 212 -15.43 -0.63 -0.56
N CYS A 213 -16.65 -1.05 -0.88
CA CYS A 213 -16.89 -2.28 -1.65
C CYS A 213 -16.12 -2.25 -2.98
N GLU A 214 -16.06 -1.08 -3.60
CA GLU A 214 -15.41 -0.79 -4.87
C GLU A 214 -13.88 -0.88 -4.83
N VAL A 215 -13.28 -0.82 -3.64
CA VAL A 215 -11.83 -1.04 -3.49
C VAL A 215 -11.47 -2.51 -3.72
N CYS A 216 -12.40 -3.42 -3.45
CA CYS A 216 -12.19 -4.87 -3.59
C CYS A 216 -12.90 -5.46 -4.81
N HIS A 217 -14.09 -4.96 -5.13
CA HIS A 217 -14.96 -5.53 -6.15
C HIS A 217 -15.18 -4.55 -7.31
N PRO A 218 -15.17 -5.04 -8.56
CA PRO A 218 -14.93 -6.42 -8.97
C PRO A 218 -13.45 -6.76 -9.17
N ASP A 219 -12.55 -5.78 -9.01
CA ASP A 219 -11.19 -5.85 -9.55
C ASP A 219 -10.27 -6.84 -8.82
N ILE A 220 -10.33 -6.87 -7.49
CA ILE A 220 -9.51 -7.79 -6.67
C ILE A 220 -10.23 -9.14 -6.54
N PHE A 221 -11.53 -9.10 -6.25
CA PHE A 221 -12.37 -10.28 -6.10
C PHE A 221 -13.56 -10.20 -7.05
N THR A 222 -13.55 -11.09 -8.04
CA THR A 222 -14.59 -11.14 -9.05
C THR A 222 -15.92 -11.59 -8.45
N GLY A 223 -16.88 -10.66 -8.47
CA GLY A 223 -18.23 -10.88 -7.93
C GLY A 223 -18.31 -10.79 -6.41
N VAL A 224 -19.54 -10.78 -5.90
CA VAL A 224 -19.85 -10.57 -4.48
C VAL A 224 -20.21 -11.86 -3.74
N LYS A 225 -20.25 -13.00 -4.44
CA LYS A 225 -20.59 -14.29 -3.83
C LYS A 225 -19.33 -15.00 -3.33
N LYS A 226 -19.42 -15.54 -2.12
CA LYS A 226 -18.39 -16.35 -1.47
C LYS A 226 -17.92 -17.49 -2.40
N GLY A 227 -16.60 -17.68 -2.49
CA GLY A 227 -15.99 -18.85 -3.14
C GLY A 227 -15.92 -18.82 -4.67
N ILE A 228 -16.41 -17.76 -5.34
CA ILE A 228 -16.25 -17.59 -6.79
C ILE A 228 -14.78 -17.44 -7.15
N THR A 229 -14.12 -16.47 -6.49
CA THR A 229 -12.70 -16.21 -6.73
C THR A 229 -11.85 -17.26 -6.03
N LYS A 230 -11.13 -18.06 -6.82
CA LYS A 230 -10.16 -19.04 -6.32
C LYS A 230 -8.77 -18.44 -6.44
N TYR A 231 -8.00 -18.56 -5.37
CA TYR A 231 -6.63 -18.08 -5.30
C TYR A 231 -5.78 -18.97 -4.39
N SER A 232 -4.47 -18.71 -4.40
CA SER A 232 -3.46 -19.43 -3.64
C SER A 232 -2.60 -18.50 -2.80
N MET A 233 -1.91 -19.04 -1.80
CA MET A 233 -0.92 -18.27 -1.03
C MET A 233 0.24 -17.76 -1.91
N ILE A 234 0.58 -18.47 -2.99
CA ILE A 234 1.60 -18.02 -3.95
C ILE A 234 1.15 -16.71 -4.60
N GLU A 235 -0.09 -16.65 -5.08
CA GLU A 235 -0.64 -15.43 -5.66
C GLU A 235 -0.76 -14.29 -4.65
N ILE A 236 -1.06 -14.60 -3.39
CA ILE A 236 -1.05 -13.63 -2.30
C ILE A 236 0.37 -13.09 -2.08
N PHE A 237 1.40 -13.93 -2.09
CA PHE A 237 2.79 -13.47 -1.98
C PHE A 237 3.24 -12.67 -3.22
N ASP A 238 2.68 -12.96 -4.39
CA ASP A 238 2.86 -12.17 -5.62
C ASP A 238 2.09 -10.84 -5.62
N GLY A 239 1.36 -10.55 -4.54
CA GLY A 239 0.67 -9.28 -4.34
C GLY A 239 -0.70 -9.19 -5.01
N LYS A 240 -1.34 -10.33 -5.28
CA LYS A 240 -2.73 -10.44 -5.76
C LYS A 240 -3.69 -10.74 -4.60
N PHE A 241 -5.00 -10.56 -4.81
CA PHE A 241 -6.03 -10.83 -3.82
C PHE A 241 -5.73 -10.12 -2.48
N CYS A 242 -5.64 -10.86 -1.37
CA CYS A 242 -5.25 -10.32 -0.06
C CYS A 242 -3.89 -9.59 -0.10
N GLY A 243 -2.97 -10.05 -0.94
CA GLY A 243 -1.63 -9.48 -1.11
C GLY A 243 -1.59 -8.13 -1.82
N VAL A 244 -2.73 -7.64 -2.34
CA VAL A 244 -2.80 -6.26 -2.84
C VAL A 244 -2.47 -5.28 -1.72
N CYS A 245 -2.94 -5.57 -0.49
CA CYS A 245 -2.71 -4.74 0.69
C CYS A 245 -1.76 -5.41 1.71
N HIS A 246 -1.98 -6.68 2.05
CA HIS A 246 -1.20 -7.40 3.07
C HIS A 246 0.21 -7.70 2.59
N GLY A 247 1.21 -7.41 3.41
CA GLY A 247 2.63 -7.51 3.03
C GLY A 247 3.21 -6.27 2.36
N LYS A 248 2.38 -5.29 1.99
CA LYS A 248 2.80 -4.00 1.45
C LYS A 248 2.51 -2.87 2.43
N VAL A 249 1.22 -2.58 2.65
CA VAL A 249 0.75 -1.50 3.53
C VAL A 249 0.05 -2.05 4.77
N SER A 250 -0.70 -3.14 4.64
CA SER A 250 -1.32 -3.86 5.75
C SER A 250 -0.35 -4.90 6.33
N PHE A 251 -0.73 -5.57 7.42
CA PHE A 251 0.15 -6.52 8.12
C PHE A 251 0.73 -7.58 7.17
N PRO A 252 1.94 -8.10 7.44
CA PRO A 252 2.59 -9.09 6.60
C PRO A 252 1.81 -10.40 6.47
N THR A 253 1.78 -10.96 5.27
CA THR A 253 1.15 -12.26 4.97
C THR A 253 1.86 -13.46 5.60
N THR A 254 3.01 -13.24 6.24
CA THR A 254 3.72 -14.24 7.06
C THR A 254 3.14 -14.38 8.46
N ASP A 255 2.22 -13.51 8.86
CA ASP A 255 1.49 -13.63 10.13
C ASP A 255 0.26 -14.52 9.95
N CYS A 256 0.50 -15.82 9.80
CA CYS A 256 -0.54 -16.80 9.43
C CYS A 256 -1.74 -16.78 10.38
N GLN A 257 -1.49 -16.55 11.68
CA GLN A 257 -2.50 -16.60 12.74
C GLN A 257 -3.50 -15.45 12.67
N ARG A 258 -3.23 -14.37 11.92
CA ARG A 258 -4.21 -13.29 11.72
C ARG A 258 -5.35 -13.68 10.77
N CYS A 259 -5.11 -14.65 9.90
CA CYS A 259 -6.13 -15.14 8.96
C CYS A 259 -6.63 -16.53 9.36
N HIS A 260 -5.71 -17.44 9.67
CA HIS A 260 -5.97 -18.85 10.00
C HIS A 260 -6.30 -19.01 11.49
N VAL A 261 -7.52 -18.62 11.87
CA VAL A 261 -7.95 -18.53 13.28
C VAL A 261 -8.92 -19.61 13.70
N LYS A 262 -9.67 -20.21 12.76
CA LYS A 262 -10.73 -21.15 13.11
C LYS A 262 -10.22 -22.58 12.97
N PRO A 263 -10.20 -23.39 14.05
CA PRO A 263 -9.76 -24.78 13.97
C PRO A 263 -10.47 -25.54 12.85
N VAL A 264 -9.74 -26.46 12.21
CA VAL A 264 -10.32 -27.36 11.21
C VAL A 264 -11.37 -28.22 11.92
N SER A 265 -12.63 -28.13 11.49
CA SER A 265 -13.74 -28.95 11.99
C SER A 265 -13.70 -30.36 11.40
#